data_AF-A0A960R7F8-F1
#
_entry.id   AF-A0A960R7F8-F1
#
_cell.length_a   1.000
_cell.length_b   1.000
_cell.length_c   1.000
_cell.angle_alpha   90.00
_cell.angle_beta   90.00
_cell.angle_gamma   90.00
#
_symmetry.space_group_name_H-M   'P 1'
#
loop_
_entity.id
_entity.type
_entity.pdbx_description
1 polymer ?
#
loop_
_entity_poly.entity_id
_entity_poly.type
_entity_poly.pdbx_seq_one_letter_code
_entity_poly.pdbx_strand_id
1 'polypeptide(L)'
;LLVAALFAAAMSTIDTSLNSSATITLRDIFRRIGAGDDEPAQMRVLRGSTVFWGAVGTGVAILLSYDSRNILKIWWDLSGVFAGAMLGLFLLGFIVKRATNAAAIIGVVAGLIAIAWMSFPKAEWIPEAIRFPLNGLMTTVIGTLAIFLFGWLAAAVFDRTGSSRRRNPV
;
A
#
# COMPACT_ATOMS: atom_id res chain seq x y z
N LEU A 1 24.15 -4.64 -27.33
CA LEU A 1 23.10 -5.65 -27.05
C LEU A 1 22.71 -5.69 -25.57
N LEU A 2 23.64 -5.87 -24.62
CA LEU A 2 23.30 -5.92 -23.18
C LEU A 2 22.60 -4.66 -22.64
N VAL A 3 23.14 -3.47 -22.94
CA VAL A 3 22.52 -2.20 -22.50
C VAL A 3 21.12 -2.04 -23.09
N ALA A 4 20.93 -2.39 -24.37
CA ALA A 4 19.62 -2.36 -25.02
C ALA A 4 18.64 -3.36 -24.38
N ALA A 5 19.09 -4.57 -24.07
CA ALA A 5 18.28 -5.57 -23.36
C ALA A 5 17.88 -5.11 -21.96
N LEU A 6 18.78 -4.45 -21.22
CA LEU A 6 18.49 -3.88 -19.90
C LEU A 6 17.43 -2.78 -19.98
N PHE A 7 17.55 -1.85 -20.94
CA PHE A 7 16.53 -0.82 -21.15
C PHE A 7 15.19 -1.42 -21.56
N ALA A 8 15.18 -2.44 -22.42
CA ALA A 8 13.95 -3.14 -22.80
C ALA A 8 13.27 -3.81 -21.59
N ALA A 9 14.04 -4.47 -20.71
CA ALA A 9 13.51 -5.06 -19.48
C ALA A 9 12.95 -4.01 -18.51
N ALA A 10 13.65 -2.88 -18.36
CA ALA A 10 13.18 -1.77 -17.53
C ALA A 10 11.88 -1.15 -18.08
N MET A 11 11.82 -0.88 -19.39
CA MET A 11 10.61 -0.35 -20.06
C MET A 11 9.41 -1.26 -19.87
N SER A 12 9.56 -2.58 -20.03
CA SER A 12 8.48 -3.55 -19.83
C SER A 12 7.88 -3.48 -18.40
N THR A 13 8.73 -3.31 -17.39
CA THR A 13 8.29 -3.19 -15.99
C THR A 13 7.58 -1.86 -15.74
N ILE A 14 8.10 -0.77 -16.31
CA ILE A 14 7.51 0.58 -16.22
C ILE A 14 6.15 0.61 -16.92
N ASP A 15 6.05 0.07 -18.13
CA ASP A 15 4.82 0.02 -18.92
C ASP A 15 3.72 -0.75 -18.20
N THR A 16 4.06 -1.90 -17.61
CA THR A 16 3.13 -2.70 -16.80
C THR A 16 2.63 -1.93 -15.58
N SER A 17 3.52 -1.19 -14.91
CA SER A 17 3.20 -0.40 -13.72
C SER A 17 2.31 0.80 -14.06
N LEU A 18 2.62 1.51 -15.16
CA LEU A 18 1.84 2.65 -15.63
C LEU A 18 0.45 2.22 -16.11
N ASN A 19 0.36 1.13 -16.87
CA ASN A 19 -0.91 0.60 -17.33
C ASN A 19 -1.82 0.17 -16.16
N SER A 20 -1.25 -0.49 -15.15
CA SER A 20 -1.98 -0.88 -13.94
C SER A 20 -2.47 0.35 -13.16
N SER A 21 -1.61 1.36 -12.99
CA SER A 21 -1.97 2.60 -12.27
C SER A 21 -3.04 3.41 -13.00
N ALA A 22 -2.95 3.50 -14.34
CA ALA A 22 -3.96 4.14 -15.17
C ALA A 22 -5.30 3.40 -15.10
N THR A 23 -5.28 2.06 -15.09
CA THR A 23 -6.48 1.23 -14.98
C THR A 23 -7.14 1.39 -13.61
N ILE A 24 -6.36 1.39 -12.53
CA ILE A 24 -6.85 1.65 -11.16
C ILE A 24 -7.47 3.06 -11.09
N THR A 25 -6.81 4.07 -11.64
CA THR A 25 -7.33 5.45 -11.68
C THR A 25 -8.67 5.52 -12.42
N LEU A 26 -8.78 4.82 -13.56
CA LEU A 26 -10.03 4.73 -14.31
C LEU A 26 -11.13 4.00 -13.52
N ARG A 27 -10.86 2.79 -13.03
CA ARG A 27 -11.86 1.90 -12.43
C ARG A 27 -12.28 2.34 -11.04
N ASP A 28 -11.33 2.70 -10.19
CA ASP A 28 -11.57 2.91 -8.75
C ASP A 28 -11.91 4.36 -8.41
N ILE A 29 -11.46 5.32 -9.24
CA ILE A 29 -11.74 6.74 -9.05
C ILE A 29 -12.78 7.20 -10.06
N PHE A 30 -12.44 7.20 -11.37
CA PHE A 30 -13.28 7.82 -12.40
C PHE A 30 -14.65 7.15 -12.56
N ARG A 31 -14.71 5.81 -12.66
CA ARG A 31 -16.00 5.11 -12.73
C ARG A 31 -16.76 5.12 -11.42
N ARG A 32 -16.06 5.10 -10.28
CA ARG A 32 -16.68 5.11 -8.94
C ARG A 32 -17.43 6.42 -8.65
N ILE A 33 -16.95 7.55 -9.17
CA ILE A 33 -17.64 8.85 -9.04
C ILE A 33 -18.78 9.03 -10.05
N GLY A 34 -19.12 8.01 -10.84
CA GLY A 34 -20.21 8.04 -11.81
C GLY A 34 -19.88 8.82 -13.09
N ALA A 35 -18.60 9.07 -13.38
CA ALA A 35 -18.19 9.79 -14.58
C ALA A 35 -18.02 8.84 -15.78
N GLY A 36 -18.69 9.17 -16.89
CA GLY A 36 -18.41 8.74 -18.26
C GLY A 36 -18.31 7.23 -18.53
N ASP A 37 -19.43 6.59 -18.88
CA ASP A 37 -19.42 5.25 -19.51
C ASP A 37 -18.97 5.27 -20.98
N ASP A 38 -18.76 6.46 -21.56
CA ASP A 38 -18.34 6.64 -22.95
C ASP A 38 -16.86 6.27 -23.16
N GLU A 39 -16.59 5.43 -24.17
CA GLU A 39 -15.26 4.85 -24.45
C GLU A 39 -14.18 5.92 -24.77
N PRO A 40 -14.45 6.97 -25.57
CA PRO A 40 -13.55 8.11 -25.75
C PRO A 40 -13.19 8.85 -24.45
N ALA A 41 -14.10 8.96 -23.48
CA ALA A 41 -13.81 9.58 -22.20
C ALA A 41 -12.86 8.70 -21.37
N GLN A 42 -13.10 7.39 -21.34
CA GLN A 42 -12.24 6.42 -20.65
C GLN A 42 -10.83 6.39 -21.26
N MET A 43 -10.72 6.44 -22.59
CA MET A 43 -9.42 6.48 -23.28
C MET A 43 -8.61 7.75 -22.94
N ARG A 44 -9.28 8.90 -22.83
CA ARG A 44 -8.64 10.15 -22.38
C ARG A 44 -8.13 10.04 -20.95
N VAL A 45 -8.92 9.45 -20.05
CA VAL A 45 -8.51 9.23 -18.65
C VAL A 45 -7.32 8.28 -18.57
N LEU A 46 -7.32 7.18 -19.33
CA LEU A 46 -6.19 6.24 -19.37
C LEU A 46 -4.91 6.94 -19.83
N ARG A 47 -4.94 7.63 -20.98
CA ARG A 47 -3.77 8.35 -21.51
C ARG A 47 -3.30 9.46 -20.56
N GLY A 48 -4.24 10.25 -20.02
CA GLY A 48 -3.93 11.30 -19.05
C GLY A 48 -3.31 10.76 -17.76
N SER A 49 -3.84 9.65 -17.25
CA SER A 49 -3.31 8.99 -16.05
C SER A 49 -1.91 8.40 -16.30
N THR A 50 -1.67 7.79 -17.45
CA THR A 50 -0.33 7.29 -17.83
C THR A 50 0.70 8.42 -17.84
N VAL A 51 0.38 9.56 -18.47
CA VAL A 51 1.27 10.73 -18.49
C VAL A 51 1.48 11.28 -17.08
N PHE A 52 0.41 11.39 -16.29
CA PHE A 52 0.49 11.88 -14.92
C PHE A 52 1.39 11.00 -14.04
N TRP A 53 1.13 9.69 -13.99
CA TRP A 53 1.94 8.76 -13.20
C TRP A 53 3.37 8.65 -13.71
N GLY A 54 3.58 8.74 -15.03
CA GLY A 54 4.90 8.83 -15.64
C GLY A 54 5.67 10.06 -15.15
N ALA A 55 5.05 11.24 -15.20
CA ALA A 55 5.64 12.48 -14.73
C ALA A 55 5.96 12.47 -13.23
N VAL A 56 5.03 11.94 -12.41
CA VAL A 56 5.25 11.75 -10.96
C VAL A 56 6.43 10.80 -10.72
N GLY A 57 6.47 9.66 -11.41
CA GLY A 57 7.56 8.69 -11.31
C GLY A 57 8.90 9.27 -11.70
N THR A 58 8.96 10.04 -12.80
CA THR A 58 10.18 10.77 -13.21
C THR A 58 10.59 11.80 -12.17
N GLY A 59 9.65 12.56 -11.60
CA GLY A 59 9.94 13.51 -10.53
C GLY A 59 10.55 12.85 -9.29
N VAL A 60 9.97 11.72 -8.84
CA VAL A 60 10.52 10.93 -7.73
C VAL A 60 11.89 10.36 -8.08
N ALA A 61 12.09 9.87 -9.31
CA ALA A 61 13.38 9.36 -9.76
C ALA A 61 14.48 10.45 -9.73
N ILE A 62 14.16 11.67 -10.15
CA ILE A 62 15.08 12.81 -10.05
C ILE A 62 15.39 13.13 -8.59
N LEU A 63 14.38 13.16 -7.72
CA LEU A 63 14.58 13.44 -6.29
C LEU A 63 15.46 12.38 -5.60
N LEU A 64 15.27 11.10 -5.92
CA LEU A 64 16.08 10.01 -5.39
C LEU A 64 17.50 9.95 -6.00
N SER A 65 17.71 10.55 -7.17
CA SER A 65 19.03 10.58 -7.82
C SER A 65 20.04 11.43 -7.04
N TYR A 66 19.58 12.38 -6.19
CA TYR A 66 20.46 13.18 -5.33
C TYR A 66 21.13 12.37 -4.21
N ASP A 67 20.53 11.25 -3.76
CA ASP A 67 21.11 10.34 -2.76
C ASP A 67 21.19 8.90 -3.28
N SER A 68 22.04 8.71 -4.30
CA SER A 68 22.17 7.45 -5.04
C SER A 68 22.65 6.26 -4.21
N ARG A 69 23.32 6.50 -3.07
CA ARG A 69 23.85 5.42 -2.21
C ARG A 69 22.73 4.64 -1.51
N ASN A 70 21.57 5.27 -1.32
CA ASN A 70 20.47 4.71 -0.54
C ASN A 70 19.27 4.23 -1.37
N ILE A 71 19.27 4.39 -2.70
CA ILE A 71 18.11 4.04 -3.56
C ILE A 71 17.67 2.59 -3.34
N LEU A 72 18.62 1.64 -3.35
CA LEU A 72 18.31 0.22 -3.18
C LEU A 72 17.77 -0.07 -1.77
N LYS A 73 18.30 0.60 -0.75
CA LYS A 73 17.83 0.47 0.64
C LYS A 73 16.40 0.98 0.78
N ILE A 74 16.12 2.17 0.25
CA ILE A 74 14.79 2.78 0.24
C ILE A 74 13.80 1.87 -0.49
N TRP A 75 14.20 1.31 -1.63
CA TRP A 75 13.37 0.36 -2.37
C TRP A 75 12.99 -0.88 -1.54
N TRP A 76 13.97 -1.51 -0.88
CA TRP A 76 13.71 -2.68 -0.03
C TRP A 76 12.82 -2.35 1.17
N ASP A 77 13.05 -1.22 1.84
CA ASP A 77 12.25 -0.78 2.97
C ASP A 77 10.80 -0.50 2.53
N LEU A 78 10.61 0.23 1.42
CA LEU A 78 9.28 0.57 0.90
C LEU A 78 8.52 -0.66 0.39
N SER A 79 9.19 -1.52 -0.39
CA SER A 79 8.62 -2.77 -0.89
C SER A 79 8.20 -3.70 0.25
N GLY A 80 9.03 -3.82 1.30
CA GLY A 80 8.71 -4.62 2.48
C GLY A 80 7.49 -4.11 3.23
N VAL A 81 7.33 -2.78 3.38
CA VAL A 81 6.15 -2.18 4.04
C VAL A 81 4.88 -2.47 3.26
N PHE A 82 4.87 -2.26 1.94
CA PHE A 82 3.70 -2.53 1.12
C PHE A 82 3.36 -4.03 1.05
N ALA A 83 4.36 -4.89 0.84
CA ALA A 83 4.16 -6.33 0.81
C ALA A 83 3.60 -6.85 2.16
N GLY A 84 4.15 -6.38 3.28
CA GLY A 84 3.65 -6.69 4.62
C GLY A 84 2.23 -6.18 4.85
N ALA A 85 1.92 -4.96 4.43
CA ALA A 85 0.58 -4.41 4.57
C ALA A 85 -0.48 -5.18 3.76
N MET A 86 -0.16 -5.53 2.52
CA MET A 86 -1.02 -6.37 1.69
C MET A 86 -1.19 -7.76 2.31
N LEU A 87 -0.11 -8.39 2.77
CA LEU A 87 -0.15 -9.70 3.41
C LEU A 87 -1.04 -9.68 4.67
N GLY A 88 -0.87 -8.69 5.55
CA GLY A 88 -1.68 -8.55 6.77
C GLY A 88 -3.16 -8.38 6.46
N LEU A 89 -3.49 -7.58 5.44
CA LEU A 89 -4.86 -7.38 4.98
C LEU A 89 -5.45 -8.66 4.37
N PHE A 90 -4.71 -9.37 3.52
CA PHE A 90 -5.14 -10.64 2.93
C PHE A 90 -5.35 -11.72 3.99
N LEU A 91 -4.42 -11.85 4.96
CA LEU A 91 -4.56 -12.78 6.08
C LEU A 91 -5.78 -12.46 6.93
N LEU A 92 -6.06 -11.17 7.18
CA LEU A 92 -7.26 -10.74 7.89
C LEU A 92 -8.52 -11.20 7.16
N GLY A 93 -8.62 -10.92 5.86
CA GLY A 93 -9.77 -11.34 5.05
C GLY A 93 -9.91 -12.86 4.92
N PHE A 94 -8.79 -13.60 4.89
CA PHE A 94 -8.79 -15.05 4.73
C PHE A 94 -9.13 -15.79 6.04
N ILE A 95 -8.54 -15.39 7.17
CA ILE A 95 -8.70 -16.07 8.46
C ILE A 95 -9.96 -15.57 9.19
N VAL A 96 -10.22 -14.27 9.16
CA VAL A 96 -11.30 -13.65 9.94
C VAL A 96 -12.55 -13.55 9.08
N LYS A 97 -13.37 -14.62 9.12
CA LYS A 97 -14.64 -14.73 8.36
C LYS A 97 -15.63 -13.57 8.56
N ARG A 98 -15.46 -12.77 9.61
CA ARG A 98 -16.33 -11.64 9.99
C ARG A 98 -15.64 -10.28 9.84
N ALA A 99 -14.50 -10.21 9.16
CA ALA A 99 -13.83 -8.96 8.89
C ALA A 99 -14.71 -8.07 7.98
N THR A 100 -15.12 -6.91 8.50
CA THR A 100 -15.84 -5.89 7.72
C THR A 100 -14.86 -4.97 7.00
N ASN A 101 -15.30 -4.28 5.95
CA ASN A 101 -14.50 -3.25 5.27
C ASN A 101 -13.95 -2.20 6.25
N ALA A 102 -14.75 -1.82 7.26
CA ALA A 102 -14.32 -0.88 8.29
C ALA A 102 -13.18 -1.44 9.16
N ALA A 103 -13.28 -2.71 9.60
CA ALA A 103 -12.23 -3.37 10.37
C ALA A 103 -10.92 -3.51 9.58
N ALA A 104 -11.03 -3.82 8.28
CA ALA A 104 -9.89 -3.89 7.38
C ALA A 104 -9.17 -2.53 7.24
N ILE A 105 -9.92 -1.44 7.01
CA ILE A 105 -9.36 -0.09 6.90
C ILE A 105 -8.68 0.32 8.21
N ILE A 106 -9.34 0.09 9.36
CA ILE A 106 -8.77 0.41 10.68
C ILE A 106 -7.48 -0.37 10.93
N GLY A 107 -7.46 -1.67 10.61
CA GLY A 107 -6.26 -2.50 10.75
C GLY A 107 -5.09 -1.99 9.92
N VAL A 108 -5.33 -1.67 8.64
CA VAL A 108 -4.29 -1.14 7.74
C VAL A 108 -3.79 0.22 8.22
N VAL A 109 -4.68 1.16 8.55
CA VAL A 109 -4.28 2.50 9.00
C VAL A 109 -3.53 2.45 10.33
N ALA A 110 -4.03 1.70 11.32
CA ALA A 110 -3.37 1.56 12.61
C ALA A 110 -2.00 0.88 12.49
N GLY A 111 -1.89 -0.14 11.64
CA GLY A 111 -0.63 -0.81 11.40
C GLY A 111 0.37 0.03 10.60
N LEU A 112 -0.08 0.84 9.63
CA LEU A 112 0.79 1.82 8.96
C LEU A 112 1.31 2.88 9.94
N ILE A 113 0.47 3.37 10.86
CA ILE A 113 0.89 4.27 11.93
C ILE A 113 1.90 3.59 12.86
N ALA A 114 1.67 2.32 13.21
CA ALA A 114 2.62 1.54 14.02
C ALA A 114 3.97 1.36 13.32
N ILE A 115 3.98 1.05 12.01
CA ILE A 115 5.20 0.96 11.19
C ILE A 115 5.91 2.32 11.15
N ALA A 116 5.19 3.40 10.90
CA ALA A 116 5.75 4.74 10.89
C ALA A 116 6.38 5.05 12.25
N TRP A 117 5.66 4.82 13.35
CA TRP A 117 6.14 5.00 14.72
C TRP A 117 7.38 4.15 15.03
N MET A 118 7.44 2.90 14.58
CA MET A 118 8.63 2.04 14.76
C MET A 118 9.81 2.47 13.89
N SER A 119 9.56 3.20 12.80
CA SER A 119 10.59 3.76 11.92
C SER A 119 11.12 5.12 12.40
N PHE A 120 10.33 5.91 13.14
CA PHE A 120 10.72 7.20 13.73
C PHE A 120 11.92 7.15 14.71
N PRO A 121 12.14 6.09 15.53
CA PRO A 121 13.33 5.93 16.39
C PRO A 121 14.68 5.96 15.67
N LYS A 122 14.69 5.97 14.33
CA LYS A 122 15.90 6.15 13.51
C LYS A 122 16.28 7.62 13.28
N ALA A 123 15.51 8.57 13.80
CA ALA A 123 15.91 9.97 13.84
C ALA A 123 17.17 10.12 14.70
N GLU A 124 18.21 10.78 14.17
CA GLU A 124 19.55 10.93 14.77
C GLU A 124 19.56 11.50 16.21
N TRP A 125 18.43 12.02 16.68
CA TRP A 125 18.23 12.78 17.92
C TRP A 125 17.80 11.88 19.10
N ILE A 126 17.62 10.57 18.88
CA ILE A 126 17.18 9.60 19.90
C ILE A 126 18.38 8.77 20.40
N PRO A 127 18.61 8.67 21.74
CA PRO A 127 19.70 7.91 22.34
C PRO A 127 19.70 6.44 21.90
N GLU A 128 20.88 5.86 21.66
CA GLU A 128 21.05 4.46 21.22
C GLU A 128 20.35 3.42 22.11
N ALA A 129 20.14 3.73 23.39
CA ALA A 129 19.46 2.86 24.36
C ALA A 129 17.95 2.64 24.07
N ILE A 130 17.31 3.49 23.29
CA ILE A 130 15.88 3.39 22.91
C ILE A 130 15.72 2.96 21.44
N ARG A 131 16.83 2.83 20.70
CA ARG A 131 16.81 2.33 19.32
C ARG A 131 16.56 0.83 19.36
N PHE A 132 15.36 0.42 18.97
CA PHE A 132 15.10 -0.99 18.69
C PHE A 132 16.07 -1.45 17.59
N PRO A 133 16.94 -2.45 17.83
CA PRO A 133 17.92 -2.93 16.85
C PRO A 133 17.25 -3.83 15.80
N LEU A 134 16.09 -3.42 15.30
CA LEU A 134 15.31 -4.17 14.35
C LEU A 134 15.74 -3.74 12.95
N ASN A 135 16.24 -4.69 12.19
CA ASN A 135 16.45 -4.53 10.75
C ASN A 135 15.14 -4.04 10.09
N GLY A 136 15.25 -3.30 8.98
CA GLY A 136 14.08 -2.79 8.23
C GLY A 136 13.06 -3.90 7.94
N LEU A 137 13.55 -5.11 7.64
CA LEU A 137 12.76 -6.31 7.43
C LEU A 137 11.99 -6.81 8.68
N MET A 138 12.52 -6.66 9.90
CA MET A 138 11.76 -7.04 11.11
C MET A 138 10.66 -6.03 11.41
N THR A 139 10.89 -4.75 11.07
CA THR A 139 9.88 -3.71 11.22
C THR A 139 8.65 -4.02 10.35
N THR A 140 8.86 -4.55 9.13
CA THR A 140 7.76 -4.91 8.23
C THR A 140 7.02 -6.17 8.67
N VAL A 141 7.72 -7.17 9.24
CA VAL A 141 7.08 -8.35 9.84
C VAL A 141 6.18 -7.94 11.03
N ILE A 142 6.70 -7.12 11.94
CA ILE A 142 5.92 -6.62 13.09
C ILE A 142 4.75 -5.75 12.61
N GLY A 143 4.97 -4.92 11.60
CA GLY A 143 3.92 -4.14 10.95
C GLY A 143 2.78 -4.98 10.40
N THR A 144 3.11 -6.07 9.70
CA THR A 144 2.13 -7.04 9.18
C THR A 144 1.29 -7.65 10.31
N LEU A 145 1.94 -8.07 11.39
CA LEU A 145 1.26 -8.62 12.57
C LEU A 145 0.38 -7.56 13.24
N ALA A 146 0.83 -6.32 13.34
CA ALA A 146 0.05 -5.21 13.88
C ALA A 146 -1.21 -4.96 13.05
N ILE A 147 -1.10 -4.92 11.71
CA ILE A 147 -2.26 -4.78 10.81
C ILE A 147 -3.28 -5.88 11.04
N PHE A 148 -2.82 -7.13 11.11
CA PHE A 148 -3.69 -8.27 11.36
C PHE A 148 -4.35 -8.19 12.75
N LEU A 149 -3.59 -7.90 13.80
CA LEU A 149 -4.09 -7.82 15.18
C LEU A 149 -5.10 -6.69 15.36
N PHE A 150 -4.79 -5.47 14.90
CA PHE A 150 -5.71 -4.35 14.98
C PHE A 150 -6.97 -4.60 14.16
N GLY A 151 -6.82 -5.17 12.96
CA GLY A 151 -7.96 -5.56 12.12
C GLY A 151 -8.85 -6.62 12.76
N TRP A 152 -8.25 -7.62 13.42
CA TRP A 152 -8.97 -8.68 14.12
C TRP A 152 -9.70 -8.16 15.36
N LEU A 153 -9.05 -7.31 16.15
CA LEU A 153 -9.65 -6.65 17.30
C LEU A 153 -10.83 -5.76 16.88
N ALA A 154 -10.65 -4.94 15.84
CA ALA A 154 -11.72 -4.13 15.30
C ALA A 154 -12.89 -5.00 14.82
N ALA A 155 -12.60 -6.09 14.08
CA ALA A 155 -13.63 -7.03 13.63
C ALA A 155 -14.39 -7.65 14.80
N ALA A 156 -13.71 -8.05 15.88
CA ALA A 156 -14.34 -8.62 17.08
C ALA A 156 -15.26 -7.61 17.80
N VAL A 157 -14.92 -6.32 17.79
CA VAL A 157 -15.77 -5.25 18.36
C VAL A 157 -17.02 -5.03 17.50
N PHE A 158 -16.87 -4.94 16.17
CA PHE A 158 -18.01 -4.73 15.26
C PHE A 158 -18.96 -5.92 15.17
N ASP A 159 -18.46 -7.12 15.41
CA ASP A 159 -19.25 -8.34 15.40
C ASP A 159 -20.22 -8.41 16.61
N ARG A 160 -19.84 -7.82 17.75
CA ARG A 160 -20.74 -7.71 18.91
C ARG A 160 -21.94 -6.82 18.65
N THR A 161 -21.78 -5.76 17.85
CA THR A 161 -22.85 -4.81 17.50
C THR A 161 -23.80 -5.33 16.41
N GLY A 162 -23.40 -6.31 15.59
CA GLY A 162 -24.25 -6.93 14.57
C GLY A 162 -25.24 -7.98 15.09
N SER A 163 -24.99 -8.55 16.28
CA SER A 163 -25.82 -9.62 16.85
C SER A 163 -27.16 -9.17 17.42
N SER A 164 -27.35 -7.87 17.70
CA SER A 164 -28.64 -7.36 18.23
C SER A 164 -29.71 -7.12 17.16
N ARG A 165 -29.35 -7.14 15.86
CA ARG A 165 -30.30 -6.88 14.75
C ARG A 165 -30.88 -8.14 14.09
N ARG A 166 -30.48 -9.35 14.51
CA ARG A 166 -30.93 -10.63 13.92
C ARG A 166 -31.84 -11.48 14.82
N ARG A 167 -32.36 -10.94 15.93
CA ARG A 167 -33.47 -11.55 16.68
C ARG A 167 -34.76 -10.77 16.42
N ASN A 168 -35.39 -11.06 15.29
CA ASN A 168 -36.85 -11.15 15.13
C ASN A 168 -37.18 -11.36 13.65
N PRO A 169 -37.44 -12.61 13.24
CA PRO A 169 -38.49 -12.91 12.29
C PRO A 169 -39.73 -13.34 13.09
N VAL A 170 -40.78 -12.51 12.98
CA VAL A 170 -42.21 -12.78 13.14
C VAL A 170 -42.67 -13.46 14.43
#